data_AF-A0A9X2MAM3-F1
#
_entry.id   AF-A0A9X2MAM3-F1
#
_cell.length_a   1.000
_cell.length_b   1.000
_cell.length_c   1.000
_cell.angle_alpha   90.00
_cell.angle_beta   90.00
_cell.angle_gamma   90.00
#
_symmetry.space_group_name_H-M   'P 1'
#
loop_
_entity.id
_entity.type
_entity.pdbx_description
1 polymer ?
#
loop_
_entity_poly.entity_id
_entity_poly.type
_entity_poly.pdbx_seq_one_letter_code
_entity_poly.pdbx_strand_id
1 'polypeptide(L)' 'MENFNDLKNLYEDGYRCIYQDGTEGNRNIYLKNFDEEKSKVVNLQDENEFSQFQDYISGLRMS' A
#
# COMPACT_ATOMS: atom_id res chain seq x y z
N MET A 1 -3.76 8.00 -9.96
CA MET A 1 -2.81 6.88 -10.18
C MET A 1 -1.47 7.08 -9.49
N GLU A 2 -1.10 8.30 -9.06
CA GLU A 2 0.21 8.56 -8.44
C GLU A 2 0.40 7.74 -7.15
N ASN A 3 -0.63 7.66 -6.29
CA ASN A 3 -0.53 6.95 -5.02
C ASN A 3 -0.38 5.43 -5.18
N PHE A 4 -1.01 4.83 -6.20
CA PHE A 4 -0.83 3.40 -6.48
C PHE A 4 0.58 3.09 -6.96
N ASN A 5 1.14 3.92 -7.85
CA ASN A 5 2.51 3.76 -8.30
C ASN A 5 3.51 3.95 -7.15
N ASP A 6 3.26 4.93 -6.27
CA ASP A 6 4.07 5.13 -5.05
C ASP A 6 4.01 3.90 -4.15
N LEU A 7 2.84 3.32 -3.93
CA LEU A 7 2.68 2.08 -3.15
C LEU A 7 3.48 0.93 -3.76
N LYS A 8 3.43 0.76 -5.09
CA LYS A 8 4.20 -0.26 -5.78
C LYS A 8 5.71 -0.07 -5.60
N ASN A 9 6.21 1.16 -5.79
CA ASN A 9 7.62 1.48 -5.59
C ASN A 9 8.05 1.20 -4.15
N LEU A 10 7.22 1.55 -3.16
CA LEU A 10 7.51 1.24 -1.75
C LEU A 10 7.61 -0.26 -1.49
N TYR A 11 6.78 -1.07 -2.15
CA TYR A 11 6.86 -2.53 -2.04
C TYR A 11 8.15 -3.10 -2.67
N GLU A 12 8.60 -2.53 -3.80
CA GLU A 12 9.88 -2.84 -4.42
C GLU A 12 11.06 -2.43 -3.53
N ASP A 13 10.93 -1.32 -2.79
CA ASP A 13 11.89 -0.84 -1.77
C ASP A 13 11.82 -1.62 -0.44
N GLY A 14 11.05 -2.71 -0.37
CA GLY A 14 10.99 -3.60 0.81
C GLY A 14 9.96 -3.20 1.89
N TYR A 15 9.16 -2.15 1.67
CA TYR A 15 8.05 -1.85 2.58
C TYR A 15 6.94 -2.90 2.46
N ARG A 16 6.27 -3.19 3.57
CA ARG A 16 5.10 -4.06 3.63
C ARG A 16 3.97 -3.39 4.38
N CYS A 17 2.74 -3.55 3.89
CA CYS A 17 1.54 -3.12 4.59
C CYS A 17 1.39 -3.89 5.89
N ILE A 18 1.27 -3.16 7.00
CA ILE A 18 1.08 -3.71 8.35
C ILE A 18 -0.31 -3.42 8.91
N TYR A 19 -0.96 -2.37 8.41
CA TYR A 19 -2.29 -1.95 8.86
C TYR A 19 -2.97 -1.08 7.80
N GLN A 20 -4.30 -1.15 7.75
CA GLN A 20 -5.13 -0.34 6.87
C GLN A 20 -6.29 0.22 7.70
N ASP A 21 -6.62 1.49 7.50
CA ASP A 21 -7.68 2.20 8.22
C ASP A 21 -8.46 3.11 7.27
N GLY A 22 -9.68 3.49 7.65
CA GLY A 22 -10.53 4.41 6.91
C GLY A 22 -11.72 3.77 6.22
N THR A 23 -12.43 4.58 5.44
CA THR A 23 -13.68 4.23 4.76
C THR A 23 -13.51 4.28 3.24
N GLU A 24 -14.55 3.86 2.52
CA GLU A 24 -14.62 4.01 1.06
C GLU A 24 -14.35 5.47 0.64
N GLY A 25 -13.45 5.67 -0.32
CA GLY A 25 -12.98 6.96 -0.82
C GLY A 25 -11.94 7.66 0.07
N ASN A 26 -11.51 7.05 1.18
CA ASN A 26 -10.48 7.61 2.04
C ASN A 26 -9.86 6.53 2.96
N ARG A 27 -8.82 5.85 2.45
CA ARG A 27 -8.12 4.78 3.17
C ARG A 27 -6.65 5.12 3.40
N ASN A 28 -6.21 4.99 4.64
CA ASN A 28 -4.81 5.09 5.04
C ASN A 28 -4.16 3.71 5.02
N ILE A 29 -3.07 3.59 4.27
CA ILE A 29 -2.25 2.38 4.19
C ILE A 29 -0.96 2.62 4.97
N TYR A 30 -0.78 1.87 6.05
CA TYR A 30 0.40 1.96 6.91
C TYR A 30 1.41 0.90 6.50
N LEU A 31 2.61 1.36 6.15
CA LEU A 31 3.69 0.56 5.60
C LEU A 31 4.90 0.60 6.54
N LYS A 32 5.59 -0.53 6.68
CA LYS A 32 6.86 -0.64 7.40
C LYS A 32 7.90 -1.34 6.53
N ASN A 33 9.09 -0.78 6.46
CA ASN A 33 10.30 -1.47 6.06
C ASN A 33 11.01 -1.94 7.35
N PHE A 34 11.18 -3.25 7.50
CA PHE A 34 11.77 -3.83 8.72
C PHE A 34 13.30 -3.82 8.69
N ASP A 35 13.90 -3.81 7.50
CA ASP A 35 15.36 -3.78 7.33
C ASP A 35 15.91 -2.38 7.60
N GLU A 36 15.20 -1.35 7.17
CA GLU A 36 15.57 0.06 7.40
C GLU A 36 14.93 0.66 8.67
N GLU A 37 14.07 -0.09 9.37
CA GLU A 37 13.25 0.35 10.50
C GLU A 37 12.36 1.59 10.22
N LYS A 38 12.06 1.89 8.95
CA LYS A 38 11.25 3.04 8.52
C LYS A 38 9.77 2.71 8.39
N SER A 39 8.93 3.73 8.53
CA SER A 39 7.49 3.65 8.31
C SER A 39 7.00 4.73 7.36
N LYS A 40 5.98 4.43 6.56
CA LYS A 40 5.29 5.39 5.69
C LYS A 40 3.78 5.19 5.75
N VAL A 41 3.05 6.27 5.46
CA VAL A 41 1.60 6.25 5.32
C VAL A 41 1.25 6.81 3.95
N VAL A 42 0.46 6.06 3.20
CA VAL A 42 -0.09 6.52 1.92
C VAL A 42 -1.60 6.60 2.06
N ASN A 43 -2.18 7.73 1.66
CA ASN A 43 -3.62 7.93 1.67
C ASN A 43 -4.17 7.69 0.26
N LEU A 44 -5.09 6.73 0.14
CA LEU A 44 -5.81 6.44 -1.09
C LEU A 44 -7.22 7.02 -0.99
N GLN A 45 -7.50 7.98 -1.88
CA GLN A 45 -8.82 8.61 -1.97
C GLN A 45 -9.64 8.08 -3.15
N ASP A 46 -9.00 7.32 -4.03
CA ASP A 46 -9.60 6.70 -5.19
C ASP A 46 -9.79 5.20 -4.93
N GLU A 47 -11.05 4.74 -4.99
CA GLU A 47 -11.40 3.33 -4.78
C GLU A 47 -10.81 2.42 -5.86
N ASN A 48 -10.60 2.92 -7.07
CA ASN A 48 -9.93 2.15 -8.11
C ASN A 48 -8.45 1.92 -7.78
N GLU A 49 -7.76 2.94 -7.23
CA GLU A 49 -6.38 2.77 -6.75
C GLU A 49 -6.30 1.76 -5.60
N PHE A 50 -7.30 1.77 -4.71
CA PHE A 50 -7.36 0.79 -3.64
C PHE A 50 -7.64 -0.63 -4.14
N SER A 51 -8.58 -0.81 -5.06
CA SER A 51 -8.85 -2.10 -5.69
C SER A 51 -7.60 -2.68 -6.35
N GLN A 52 -6.88 -1.85 -7.12
CA GLN A 52 -5.61 -2.23 -7.75
C GLN A 52 -4.54 -2.61 -6.73
N PHE A 53 -4.46 -1.87 -5.61
CA PHE A 53 -3.55 -2.19 -4.52
C PHE A 53 -3.87 -3.54 -3.86
N GLN A 54 -5.16 -3.84 -3.64
CA GLN A 54 -5.57 -5.13 -3.10
C GLN A 54 -5.21 -6.28 -4.04
N ASP A 55 -5.47 -6.12 -5.34
CA ASP A 55 -5.11 -7.11 -6.36
C ASP A 55 -3.59 -7.35 -6.40
N TYR A 56 -2.80 -6.28 -6.36
CA TYR A 56 -1.34 -6.36 -6.33
C TYR A 56 -0.82 -7.16 -5.13
N ILE A 57 -1.27 -6.87 -3.90
CA ILE A 57 -0.85 -7.61 -2.70
C ILE A 57 -1.33 -9.06 -2.75
N SER A 58 -2.55 -9.30 -3.25
CA SER A 58 -3.10 -10.65 -3.40
C SER A 58 -2.22 -11.50 -4.33
N GLY A 59 -1.79 -10.92 -5.45
CA GLY A 59 -0.86 -11.57 -6.39
C GLY A 59 0.49 -11.94 -5.75
N LEU A 60 1.05 -11.05 -4.91
CA LEU A 60 2.32 -11.31 -4.20
C LEU A 60 2.22 -12.45 -3.17
N ARG A 61 1.03 -12.72 -2.62
CA ARG A 61 0.84 -13.82 -1.65
C ARG A 61 0.76 -15.20 -2.31
N MET A 62 0.49 -15.24 -3.61
CA MET A 62 0.36 -16.48 -4.37
C MET A 62 1.66 -16.87 -5.10
N SER A 63 2.71 -16.03 -5.03
CA SER A 63 4.04 -16.27 -5.61
C SER A 63 5.05 -16.73 -4.57
#